data_AF-A0A2H6N0R6-F1
#
_entry.id   AF-A0A2H6N0R6-F1
#
_cell.length_a   1.000
_cell.length_b   1.000
_cell.length_c   1.000
_cell.angle_alpha   90.00
_cell.angle_beta   90.00
_cell.angle_gamma   90.00
#
_symmetry.space_group_name_H-M   'P 1'
#
loop_
_entity.id
_entity.type
_entity.pdbx_description
1 polymer ?
#
loop_
_entity_poly.entity_id
_entity_poly.type
_entity_poly.pdbx_seq_one_letter_code
_entity_poly.pdbx_strand_id
1 'polypeptide(L)'
;RKRSRWNQDTMEQKTIIPGMPTVIPPGLTREQERAYIVQLQIEDLTRKLRTGDLGIPPNPEDRSPSPEPIYNSEGKRLNTREFRTRKKLEEERHNLITEMVALNPDFKPPADYKPPATRVSDKVMIPQDEYPEINFVGLLIGPRG
;
A
#
# COMPACT_ATOMS: atom_id res chain seq x y z
N ARG A 1 -8.00 25.60 -18.05
CA ARG A 1 -9.07 24.70 -18.56
C ARG A 1 -9.37 23.66 -17.49
N LYS A 2 -10.65 23.43 -17.11
CA LYS A 2 -11.01 22.33 -16.20
C LYS A 2 -10.75 20.99 -16.91
N ARG A 3 -9.93 20.12 -16.32
CA ARG A 3 -9.72 18.75 -16.84
C ARG A 3 -10.86 17.85 -16.41
N SER A 4 -11.34 17.01 -17.32
CA SER A 4 -12.29 15.94 -17.01
C SER A 4 -11.63 14.91 -16.10
N ARG A 5 -12.40 14.33 -15.17
CA ARG A 5 -11.98 13.20 -14.33
C ARG A 5 -12.34 11.85 -14.97
N TRP A 6 -13.17 11.87 -16.01
CA TRP A 6 -13.52 10.68 -16.79
C TRP A 6 -12.45 10.47 -17.85
N ASN A 7 -11.97 9.22 -17.93
CA ASN A 7 -11.04 8.83 -18.98
C ASN A 7 -11.72 8.94 -20.35
N GLN A 8 -10.95 9.18 -21.41
CA GLN A 8 -11.53 9.15 -22.75
C GLN A 8 -11.87 7.70 -23.10
N ASP A 9 -12.94 7.48 -23.86
CA ASP A 9 -13.49 6.15 -24.19
C ASP A 9 -12.62 5.44 -25.26
N THR A 10 -11.29 5.49 -25.10
CA THR A 10 -10.36 4.72 -25.94
C THR A 10 -10.21 3.31 -25.36
N MET A 11 -10.16 2.31 -26.24
CA MET A 11 -10.08 0.89 -25.88
C MET A 11 -8.87 0.58 -24.97
N GLU A 12 -7.78 1.33 -25.13
CA GLU A 12 -6.54 1.23 -24.34
C GLU A 12 -6.70 1.75 -22.90
N GLN A 13 -7.71 2.58 -22.65
CA GLN A 13 -7.98 3.23 -21.36
C GLN A 13 -9.07 2.54 -20.55
N LYS A 14 -9.80 1.58 -21.13
CA LYS A 14 -10.79 0.79 -20.40
C LYS A 14 -10.09 -0.24 -19.53
N THR A 15 -10.33 -0.14 -18.23
CA THR A 15 -9.96 -1.17 -17.28
C THR A 15 -10.78 -2.43 -17.55
N ILE A 16 -10.19 -3.39 -18.25
CA ILE A 16 -10.72 -4.74 -18.37
C ILE A 16 -10.03 -5.57 -17.29
N ILE A 17 -10.80 -6.00 -16.29
CA ILE A 17 -10.35 -6.95 -15.27
C ILE A 17 -10.76 -8.34 -15.75
N PRO A 18 -9.82 -9.20 -16.16
CA PRO A 18 -10.16 -10.53 -16.65
C PRO A 18 -10.90 -11.32 -15.56
N GLY A 19 -12.08 -11.85 -15.89
CA GLY A 19 -12.83 -12.74 -15.00
C GLY A 19 -13.74 -12.06 -13.96
N MET A 20 -13.82 -10.73 -13.91
CA MET A 20 -14.79 -10.02 -13.07
C MET A 20 -15.58 -8.95 -13.83
N PRO A 21 -16.89 -9.14 -14.04
CA PRO A 21 -17.77 -8.11 -14.55
C PRO A 21 -17.82 -6.89 -13.63
N THR A 22 -17.86 -5.68 -14.20
CA THR A 22 -18.07 -4.44 -13.43
C THR A 22 -19.53 -4.23 -13.00
N VAL A 23 -20.45 -5.06 -13.50
CA VAL A 23 -21.85 -5.09 -13.09
C VAL A 23 -22.01 -6.01 -11.89
N ILE A 24 -22.66 -5.51 -10.84
CA ILE A 24 -22.93 -6.27 -9.62
C ILE A 24 -24.10 -7.25 -9.87
N PRO A 25 -23.95 -8.55 -9.57
CA PRO A 25 -25.03 -9.53 -9.69
C PRO A 25 -26.24 -9.19 -8.79
N PRO A 26 -27.47 -9.45 -9.23
CA PRO A 26 -28.66 -9.26 -8.39
C PRO A 26 -28.74 -10.33 -7.28
N GLY A 27 -29.37 -10.00 -6.15
CA GLY A 27 -29.64 -10.94 -5.06
C GLY A 27 -28.52 -11.10 -4.02
N LEU A 28 -27.52 -10.23 -4.03
CA LEU A 28 -26.47 -10.18 -3.01
C LEU A 28 -26.93 -9.43 -1.75
N THR A 29 -26.44 -9.86 -0.58
CA THR A 29 -26.57 -9.05 0.64
C THR A 29 -25.68 -7.81 0.54
N ARG A 30 -25.89 -6.83 1.43
CA ARG A 30 -25.08 -5.60 1.45
C ARG A 30 -23.60 -5.91 1.71
N GLU A 31 -23.30 -6.88 2.56
CA GLU A 31 -21.95 -7.36 2.84
C GLU A 31 -21.33 -8.03 1.62
N GLN A 32 -22.11 -8.86 0.91
CA GLN A 32 -21.65 -9.52 -0.31
C GLN A 32 -21.42 -8.53 -1.47
N GLU A 33 -22.29 -7.53 -1.60
CA GLU A 33 -22.12 -6.43 -2.55
C GLU A 33 -20.82 -5.66 -2.27
N ARG A 34 -20.58 -5.33 -0.99
CA ARG A 34 -19.33 -4.67 -0.57
C ARG A 34 -18.11 -5.55 -0.83
N ALA A 35 -18.17 -6.83 -0.48
CA ALA A 35 -17.11 -7.78 -0.76
C ALA A 35 -16.80 -7.88 -2.26
N TYR A 36 -17.82 -7.91 -3.12
CA TYR A 36 -17.66 -7.92 -4.58
C TYR A 36 -16.96 -6.66 -5.09
N ILE A 37 -17.39 -5.48 -4.64
CA ILE A 37 -16.78 -4.19 -5.02
C ILE A 37 -15.34 -4.12 -4.56
N VAL A 38 -15.07 -4.49 -3.31
CA VAL A 38 -13.72 -4.49 -2.72
C VAL A 38 -12.81 -5.45 -3.50
N GLN A 39 -13.30 -6.64 -3.83
CA GLN A 39 -12.53 -7.61 -4.61
C GLN A 39 -12.22 -7.09 -6.02
N LEU A 40 -13.18 -6.48 -6.70
CA LEU A 40 -12.98 -5.84 -7.99
C LEU A 40 -11.88 -4.74 -7.92
N GLN A 41 -11.90 -3.93 -6.86
CA GLN A 41 -10.89 -2.89 -6.63
C GLN A 41 -9.50 -3.47 -6.33
N ILE A 42 -9.41 -4.55 -5.54
CA ILE A 42 -8.15 -5.25 -5.26
C ILE A 42 -7.54 -5.78 -6.55
N GLU A 43 -8.34 -6.38 -7.44
CA GLU A 43 -7.87 -6.89 -8.72
C GLU A 43 -7.39 -5.76 -9.65
N ASP A 44 -8.08 -4.62 -9.71
CA ASP A 44 -7.62 -3.46 -10.48
C ASP A 44 -6.29 -2.90 -9.96
N LEU A 45 -6.17 -2.72 -8.65
CA LEU A 45 -4.93 -2.24 -8.03
C LEU A 45 -3.78 -3.22 -8.22
N THR A 46 -4.04 -4.52 -8.10
CA THR A 46 -3.04 -5.56 -8.34
C THR A 46 -2.58 -5.55 -9.79
N ARG A 47 -3.51 -5.39 -10.74
CA ARG A 47 -3.19 -5.22 -12.16
C ARG A 47 -2.30 -3.99 -12.39
N LYS A 48 -2.67 -2.81 -11.86
CA LYS A 48 -1.89 -1.57 -11.97
C LYS A 48 -0.47 -1.70 -11.41
N LEU A 49 -0.34 -2.37 -10.26
CA LEU A 49 0.96 -2.63 -9.63
C LEU A 49 1.84 -3.58 -10.46
N ARG A 50 1.24 -4.58 -11.12
CA ARG A 50 1.92 -5.56 -11.99
C ARG A 50 2.30 -5.00 -13.35
N THR A 51 1.41 -4.27 -14.01
CA THR A 51 1.66 -3.67 -15.33
C THR A 51 2.53 -2.42 -15.25
N GLY A 52 2.62 -1.79 -14.07
CA GLY A 52 3.28 -0.50 -13.91
C GLY A 52 2.43 0.68 -14.41
N ASP A 53 1.15 0.45 -14.70
CA ASP A 53 0.19 1.51 -14.99
C ASP A 53 -0.19 2.25 -13.70
N LEU A 54 0.73 3.11 -13.24
CA LEU A 54 0.59 3.85 -11.98
C LEU A 54 -0.37 5.04 -12.10
N GLY A 55 -0.98 5.28 -13.28
CA GLY A 55 -1.83 6.44 -13.53
C GLY A 55 -1.08 7.78 -13.42
N ILE A 56 0.24 7.79 -13.62
CA ILE A 56 1.05 9.01 -13.62
C ILE A 56 0.90 9.67 -14.98
N PRO A 57 0.41 10.94 -15.06
CA PRO A 57 0.27 11.62 -16.33
C PRO A 57 1.61 11.71 -17.08
N PRO A 58 1.68 11.39 -18.39
CA PRO A 58 2.92 11.50 -19.16
C PRO A 58 3.38 12.96 -19.25
N ASN A 59 2.45 13.90 -19.36
CA ASN A 59 2.75 15.33 -19.41
C ASN A 59 3.13 15.86 -18.01
N PRO A 60 4.27 16.54 -17.84
CA PRO A 60 4.69 17.09 -16.55
C PRO A 60 3.77 18.22 -16.05
N GLU A 61 3.15 18.98 -16.94
CA GLU A 61 2.18 20.04 -16.62
C GLU A 61 0.84 19.49 -16.08
N ASP A 62 0.60 18.20 -16.28
CA ASP A 62 -0.54 17.49 -15.70
C ASP A 62 -0.28 17.01 -14.27
N ARG A 63 0.97 17.10 -13.81
CA ARG A 63 1.41 16.56 -12.53
C ARG A 63 1.35 17.61 -11.44
N SER A 64 0.97 17.19 -10.24
CA SER A 64 1.18 18.00 -9.04
C SER A 64 2.67 18.21 -8.79
N PRO A 65 3.07 19.36 -8.21
CA PRO A 65 4.45 19.63 -7.79
C PRO A 65 5.01 18.48 -6.95
N SER A 66 6.30 18.14 -7.14
CA SER A 66 6.93 17.08 -6.35
C SER A 66 7.43 17.64 -5.01
N PRO A 67 7.31 16.90 -3.89
CA PRO A 67 8.03 17.21 -2.67
C PRO A 67 9.55 17.15 -2.88
N GLU A 68 10.26 17.75 -1.93
CA GLU A 68 11.72 17.79 -1.85
C GLU A 68 12.34 16.38 -1.86
N PRO A 69 13.47 16.17 -2.53
CA PRO A 69 14.10 14.87 -2.63
C PRO A 69 14.68 14.41 -1.30
N ILE A 70 14.40 13.16 -0.92
CA ILE A 70 14.96 12.50 0.26
C ILE A 70 15.96 11.45 -0.24
N TYR A 71 17.17 11.44 0.32
CA TYR A 71 18.25 10.53 -0.06
C TYR A 71 18.59 9.55 1.06
N ASN A 72 19.10 8.35 0.71
CA ASN A 72 19.71 7.44 1.68
C ASN A 72 21.19 7.80 1.92
N SER A 73 21.86 7.05 2.81
CA SER A 73 23.28 7.21 3.12
C SER A 73 24.23 7.02 1.93
N GLU A 74 23.77 6.37 0.85
CA GLU A 74 24.51 6.18 -0.40
C GLU A 74 24.24 7.30 -1.42
N GLY A 75 23.45 8.31 -1.08
CA GLY A 75 23.09 9.41 -1.99
C GLY A 75 22.03 9.04 -3.03
N LYS A 76 21.33 7.90 -2.88
CA LYS A 76 20.23 7.49 -3.78
C LYS A 76 18.90 8.08 -3.32
N ARG A 77 18.16 8.71 -4.24
CA ARG A 77 16.84 9.28 -3.96
C ARG A 77 15.82 8.19 -3.64
N LEU A 78 15.18 8.29 -2.48
CA LEU A 78 14.17 7.34 -1.99
C LEU A 78 12.75 7.71 -2.41
N ASN A 79 12.42 8.99 -2.49
CA ASN A 79 11.05 9.45 -2.69
C ASN A 79 10.73 9.86 -4.14
N THR A 80 11.14 9.05 -5.11
CA THR A 80 10.78 9.27 -6.53
C THR A 80 9.27 9.25 -6.71
N ARG A 81 8.77 9.84 -7.81
CA ARG A 81 7.32 9.89 -8.06
C ARG A 81 6.75 8.49 -8.21
N GLU A 82 7.45 7.64 -8.92
CA GLU A 82 7.14 6.23 -9.14
C GLU A 82 7.03 5.49 -7.80
N PHE A 83 8.01 5.70 -6.90
CA PHE A 83 7.99 5.09 -5.58
C PHE A 83 6.79 5.57 -4.76
N ARG A 84 6.52 6.89 -4.73
CA ARG A 84 5.38 7.44 -3.99
C ARG A 84 4.03 6.94 -4.53
N THR A 85 3.86 6.90 -5.85
CA THR A 85 2.62 6.45 -6.46
C THR A 85 2.42 4.94 -6.25
N ARG A 86 3.47 4.13 -6.42
CA ARG A 86 3.44 2.69 -6.13
C ARG A 86 3.09 2.42 -4.68
N LYS A 87 3.78 3.09 -3.73
CA LYS A 87 3.52 2.94 -2.29
C LYS A 87 2.08 3.30 -1.95
N LYS A 88 1.53 4.38 -2.52
CA LYS A 88 0.13 4.76 -2.32
C LYS A 88 -0.84 3.69 -2.81
N LEU A 89 -0.60 3.10 -3.98
CA LEU A 89 -1.43 2.01 -4.51
C LEU A 89 -1.31 0.73 -3.67
N GLU A 90 -0.13 0.43 -3.14
CA GLU A 90 0.10 -0.68 -2.22
C GLU A 90 -0.64 -0.49 -0.88
N GLU A 91 -0.63 0.72 -0.32
CA GLU A 91 -1.37 1.09 0.89
C GLU A 91 -2.89 1.02 0.65
N GLU A 92 -3.38 1.52 -0.47
CA GLU A 92 -4.79 1.43 -0.85
C GLU A 92 -5.23 -0.04 -0.99
N ARG A 93 -4.42 -0.86 -1.67
CA ARG A 93 -4.64 -2.31 -1.79
C ARG A 93 -4.64 -2.99 -0.43
N HIS A 94 -3.72 -2.62 0.46
CA HIS A 94 -3.64 -3.18 1.81
C HIS A 94 -4.91 -2.88 2.62
N ASN A 95 -5.41 -1.63 2.57
CA ASN A 95 -6.62 -1.23 3.26
C ASN A 95 -7.84 -2.05 2.78
N LEU A 96 -7.96 -2.22 1.46
CA LEU A 96 -9.04 -3.02 0.86
C LEU A 96 -8.94 -4.51 1.21
N ILE A 97 -7.73 -5.08 1.20
CA ILE A 97 -7.52 -6.47 1.65
C ILE A 97 -7.93 -6.63 3.11
N THR A 98 -7.62 -5.64 3.96
CA THR A 98 -7.98 -5.66 5.38
C THR A 98 -9.50 -5.59 5.56
N GLU A 99 -10.18 -4.73 4.80
CA GLU A 99 -11.66 -4.66 4.75
C GLU A 99 -12.24 -6.01 4.25
N MET A 100 -11.67 -6.60 3.20
CA MET A 100 -12.13 -7.86 2.63
C MET A 100 -12.00 -9.04 3.59
N VAL A 101 -10.87 -9.14 4.31
CA VAL A 101 -10.65 -10.19 5.32
C VAL A 101 -11.64 -10.05 6.47
N ALA A 102 -11.99 -8.82 6.86
CA ALA A 102 -12.99 -8.57 7.89
C ALA A 102 -14.42 -8.93 7.43
N LEU A 103 -14.75 -8.70 6.16
CA LEU A 103 -16.05 -9.03 5.56
C LEU A 103 -16.20 -10.53 5.25
N ASN A 104 -15.13 -11.17 4.80
CA ASN A 104 -15.10 -12.57 4.40
C ASN A 104 -13.85 -13.27 4.96
N PRO A 105 -13.98 -14.01 6.07
CA PRO A 105 -12.86 -14.75 6.67
C PRO A 105 -12.21 -15.80 5.75
N ASP A 106 -12.94 -16.32 4.76
CA ASP A 106 -12.42 -17.29 3.78
C ASP A 106 -11.65 -16.61 2.62
N PHE A 107 -11.58 -15.28 2.59
CA PHE A 107 -10.86 -14.55 1.57
C PHE A 107 -9.35 -14.84 1.60
N LYS A 108 -8.79 -15.11 0.43
CA LYS A 108 -7.35 -15.30 0.24
C LYS A 108 -6.76 -14.09 -0.47
N PRO A 109 -5.86 -13.33 0.19
CA PRO A 109 -5.19 -12.21 -0.45
C PRO A 109 -4.40 -12.63 -1.71
N PRO A 110 -4.17 -11.71 -2.66
CA PRO A 110 -3.35 -11.97 -3.85
C PRO A 110 -1.96 -12.51 -3.51
N ALA A 111 -1.41 -13.41 -4.32
CA ALA A 111 -0.15 -14.10 -4.02
C ALA A 111 1.08 -13.16 -3.91
N ASP A 112 1.05 -12.02 -4.60
CA ASP A 112 2.10 -11.01 -4.56
C ASP A 112 1.93 -9.98 -3.42
N TYR A 113 0.80 -10.02 -2.71
CA TYR A 113 0.57 -9.16 -1.56
C TYR A 113 1.42 -9.61 -0.38
N LYS A 114 2.23 -8.67 0.13
CA LYS A 114 2.98 -8.83 1.37
C LYS A 114 2.39 -7.86 2.39
N PRO A 115 1.88 -8.34 3.55
CA PRO A 115 1.40 -7.44 4.58
C PRO A 115 2.53 -6.51 5.02
N PRO A 116 2.25 -5.22 5.27
CA PRO A 116 3.24 -4.29 5.79
C PRO A 116 3.84 -4.89 7.05
N ALA A 117 5.14 -5.19 7.02
CA ALA A 117 5.86 -5.60 8.21
C ALA A 117 6.04 -4.35 9.07
N THR A 118 5.05 -4.03 9.90
CA THR A 118 5.27 -3.15 11.04
C THR A 118 6.20 -3.91 11.98
N ARG A 119 7.50 -3.86 11.69
CA ARG A 119 8.53 -4.26 12.66
C ARG A 119 8.41 -3.26 13.80
N VAL A 120 7.54 -3.55 14.75
CA VAL A 120 7.57 -2.97 16.08
C VAL A 120 8.91 -3.40 16.67
N SER A 121 9.93 -2.58 16.47
CA SER A 121 11.15 -2.72 17.24
C SER A 121 10.80 -2.20 18.62
N ASP A 122 10.47 -3.12 19.54
CA ASP A 122 10.33 -2.84 20.96
C ASP A 122 11.71 -2.47 21.50
N LYS A 123 12.12 -1.22 21.26
CA LYS A 123 13.40 -0.68 21.71
C LYS A 123 13.17 -0.14 23.11
N VAL A 124 13.60 -0.90 24.12
CA VAL A 124 13.74 -0.38 25.47
C VAL A 124 14.93 0.58 25.48
N MET A 125 14.68 1.88 25.64
CA MET A 125 15.75 2.86 25.82
C MET A 125 16.31 2.72 27.25
N ILE A 126 17.58 2.33 27.36
CA ILE A 126 18.28 2.20 28.65
C ILE A 126 18.92 3.55 28.97
N PRO A 127 18.56 4.22 30.09
CA PRO A 127 19.12 5.51 30.48
C PRO A 127 20.52 5.34 31.08
N GLN A 128 21.53 5.15 30.24
CA GLN A 128 22.92 5.01 30.69
C GLN A 128 23.55 6.37 31.05
N ASP A 129 23.10 7.46 30.44
CA ASP A 129 23.61 8.81 30.73
C ASP A 129 23.15 9.33 32.12
N GLU A 130 21.98 8.89 32.59
CA GLU A 130 21.41 9.33 33.87
C GLU A 130 21.92 8.50 35.06
N TYR A 131 22.34 7.26 34.81
CA TYR A 131 22.88 6.34 35.83
C TYR A 131 24.08 5.55 35.30
N PRO A 132 25.25 6.20 35.11
CA PRO A 132 26.45 5.54 34.57
C PRO A 132 27.02 4.45 35.48
N GLU A 133 26.65 4.45 36.78
CA GLU A 133 27.08 3.48 37.78
C GLU A 133 26.27 2.16 37.78
N ILE A 134 25.14 2.11 37.07
CA ILE A 134 24.26 0.94 37.05
C ILE A 134 24.48 0.14 35.75
N ASN A 135 24.94 -1.11 35.87
CA ASN A 135 25.06 -2.01 34.73
C ASN A 135 23.71 -2.66 34.38
N PHE A 136 22.86 -1.90 33.71
CA PHE A 136 21.54 -2.36 33.27
C PHE A 136 21.60 -3.56 32.34
N VAL A 137 22.66 -3.71 31.54
CA VAL A 137 22.85 -4.86 30.64
C VAL A 137 23.06 -6.14 31.45
N GLY A 138 23.92 -6.08 32.47
CA GLY A 138 24.16 -7.22 33.37
C GLY A 138 22.95 -7.60 34.24
N LEU A 139 22.12 -6.61 34.61
CA LEU A 139 20.87 -6.85 35.35
C LEU A 139 19.78 -7.48 34.46
N LEU A 140 19.70 -7.05 33.19
CA LEU A 140 18.67 -7.49 32.26
C LEU A 140 18.95 -8.89 31.67
N ILE A 141 20.23 -9.22 31.45
CA ILE A 141 20.68 -10.48 30.83
C ILE A 141 21.07 -11.54 31.87
N GLY A 142 21.54 -11.12 33.05
CA GLY A 142 22.04 -12.00 34.09
C GLY A 142 23.48 -12.48 33.85
N PRO A 143 24.12 -13.12 34.85
CA PRO A 143 25.56 -13.42 34.84
C PRO A 143 25.99 -14.49 33.83
N ARG A 144 25.07 -15.05 33.04
CA ARG A 144 25.33 -16.11 32.05
C ARG A 144 25.03 -15.77 30.59
N GLY A 145 24.65 -14.52 30.27
CA GLY A 145 24.41 -14.11 28.88
C GLY A 145 23.05 -14.51 28.34
#